data_AF-A0A7C6SBM9-F1
#
_entry.id   AF-A0A7C6SBM9-F1
#
_cell.length_a   1.000
_cell.length_b   1.000
_cell.length_c   1.000
_cell.angle_alpha   90.00
_cell.angle_beta   90.00
_cell.angle_gamma   90.00
#
_symmetry.space_group_name_H-M   'P 1'
#
loop_
_entity.id
_entity.type
_entity.pdbx_description
1 polymer ?
#
loop_
_entity_poly.entity_id
_entity_poly.type
_entity_poly.pdbx_seq_one_letter_code
_entity_poly.pdbx_strand_id
1 'polypeptide(L)'
;MPFESLSERIQMSLRRITGRGRLNENDIDEMMKEVRLSLLEADVNYKVVRDFTKEVKEKALGEKIMKSLTPGDMVVKVVHDELKKLMGDKAVDVAYKAGGLSVFMLVGLQGAGKTTQCGKLANFLRKRDSKKPMLIAADIYR
;
A
#
# COMPACT_ATOMS: atom_id res chain seq x y z
N MET A 1 -5.79 -12.49 6.02
CA MET A 1 -4.90 -11.87 4.99
C MET A 1 -3.78 -11.08 5.66
N PRO A 2 -2.60 -10.90 5.05
CA PRO A 2 -1.43 -10.24 5.66
C PRO A 2 -1.65 -8.79 6.16
N PHE A 3 -2.75 -8.14 5.77
CA PHE A 3 -3.09 -6.76 6.16
C PHE A 3 -4.36 -6.64 7.00
N GLU A 4 -4.98 -7.74 7.45
CA GLU A 4 -6.24 -7.67 8.23
C GLU A 4 -6.04 -6.93 9.56
N SER A 5 -5.04 -7.33 10.35
CA SER A 5 -4.72 -6.68 11.63
C SER A 5 -4.42 -5.18 11.46
N LEU A 6 -3.65 -4.82 10.43
CA LEU A 6 -3.34 -3.42 10.13
C LEU A 6 -4.60 -2.64 9.72
N SER A 7 -5.43 -3.24 8.86
CA SER A 7 -6.66 -2.61 8.39
C SER A 7 -7.64 -2.36 9.53
N GLU A 8 -7.80 -3.34 10.42
CA GLU A 8 -8.66 -3.21 11.60
C GLU A 8 -8.17 -2.10 12.55
N ARG A 9 -6.88 -2.06 12.85
CA ARG A 9 -6.31 -1.03 13.74
C ARG A 9 -6.45 0.37 13.16
N ILE A 10 -6.10 0.55 11.89
CA ILE A 10 -6.27 1.85 11.22
C ILE A 10 -7.75 2.24 11.19
N GLN A 11 -8.66 1.33 10.85
CA GLN A 11 -10.10 1.62 10.87
C GLN A 11 -10.60 2.00 12.26
N MET A 12 -10.14 1.33 13.32
CA MET A 12 -10.51 1.68 14.70
C MET A 12 -10.03 3.07 15.09
N SER A 13 -8.77 3.43 14.78
CA SER A 13 -8.24 4.77 15.05
C SER A 13 -8.99 5.86 14.28
N LEU A 14 -9.32 5.60 13.00
CA LEU A 14 -10.08 6.52 12.17
C LEU A 14 -11.55 6.66 12.62
N ARG A 15 -12.17 5.59 13.14
CA ARG A 15 -13.55 5.65 13.66
C ARG A 15 -13.72 6.56 14.87
N ARG A 16 -12.65 6.83 15.62
CA ARG A 16 -12.72 7.73 16.79
C ARG A 16 -12.85 9.20 16.41
N ILE A 17 -12.40 9.56 15.21
CA ILE A 17 -12.45 10.93 14.68
C ILE A 17 -13.64 11.14 13.73
N THR A 18 -14.10 10.09 13.03
CA THR A 18 -15.30 10.16 12.19
C THR A 18 -16.54 10.18 13.09
N GLY A 19 -17.25 11.31 13.10
CA GLY A 19 -18.40 11.57 13.97
C GLY A 19 -18.22 12.74 14.92
N ARG A 20 -16.99 13.28 15.06
CA ARG A 20 -16.78 14.57 15.74
C ARG A 20 -17.00 15.72 14.75
N GLY A 21 -17.90 16.64 15.10
CA GLY A 21 -18.20 17.82 14.25
C GLY A 21 -17.07 18.85 14.16
N ARG A 22 -16.11 18.79 15.07
CA ARG A 22 -14.87 19.57 15.06
C ARG A 22 -13.72 18.68 15.54
N LEU A 23 -12.57 18.82 14.88
CA LEU A 23 -11.31 18.23 15.31
C LEU A 23 -10.38 19.36 15.75
N ASN A 24 -9.71 19.16 16.88
CA ASN A 24 -8.60 20.01 17.30
C ASN A 24 -7.26 19.34 16.94
N GLU A 25 -6.15 20.07 17.07
CA GLU A 25 -4.82 19.54 16.77
C GLU A 25 -4.42 18.35 17.67
N ASN A 26 -4.87 18.34 18.93
CA ASN A 26 -4.60 17.24 19.87
C ASN A 26 -5.27 15.93 19.42
N ASP A 27 -6.49 16.00 18.89
CA ASP A 27 -7.22 14.83 18.39
C ASP A 27 -6.49 14.20 17.19
N ILE A 28 -5.94 15.04 16.31
CA ILE A 28 -5.13 14.59 15.17
C ILE A 28 -3.84 13.95 15.67
N ASP A 29 -3.16 14.55 16.65
CA ASP A 29 -1.91 14.03 17.21
C ASP A 29 -2.10 12.69 17.93
N GLU A 30 -3.19 12.52 18.68
CA GLU A 30 -3.51 11.26 19.34
C GLU A 30 -3.77 10.15 18.32
N MET A 31 -4.59 10.43 17.30
CA MET A 31 -4.85 9.49 16.21
C MET A 31 -3.55 9.12 15.47
N MET A 32 -2.70 10.09 15.14
CA MET A 32 -1.45 9.85 14.43
C MET A 32 -0.47 8.98 15.23
N LYS A 33 -0.49 9.03 16.57
CA LYS A 33 0.27 8.12 17.42
C LYS A 33 -0.19 6.67 17.27
N GLU A 34 -1.50 6.42 17.23
CA GLU A 34 -2.04 5.07 17.07
C GLU A 34 -1.75 4.51 15.67
N VAL A 35 -1.92 5.33 14.63
CA VAL A 35 -1.58 4.94 13.25
C VAL A 35 -0.08 4.63 13.14
N ARG A 36 0.78 5.44 13.76
CA ARG A 36 2.23 5.20 13.81
C ARG A 36 2.56 3.85 14.45
N LEU A 37 1.96 3.55 15.61
CA LEU A 37 2.20 2.29 16.31
C LEU A 37 1.75 1.10 15.45
N SER A 38 0.57 1.21 14.84
CA SER A 38 0.01 0.16 13.98
C SER A 38 0.88 -0.13 12.76
N LEU A 39 1.46 0.90 12.14
CA LEU A 39 2.39 0.73 11.03
C LEU A 39 3.72 0.07 11.45
N LEU A 40 4.24 0.43 12.63
CA LEU A 40 5.47 -0.18 13.16
C LEU A 40 5.27 -1.65 13.53
N GLU A 41 4.12 -2.00 14.11
CA GLU A 41 3.74 -3.40 14.41
C GLU A 41 3.53 -4.23 13.14
N ALA A 42 3.23 -3.59 12.01
CA ALA A 42 3.06 -4.23 10.71
C ALA A 42 4.38 -4.36 9.93
N ASP A 43 5.52 -4.30 10.61
CA ASP A 43 6.87 -4.39 10.04
C ASP A 43 7.18 -3.32 8.97
N VAL A 44 6.51 -2.16 9.01
CA VAL A 44 6.83 -1.04 8.12
C VAL A 44 8.09 -0.33 8.62
N ASN A 45 9.00 0.00 7.70
CA ASN A 45 10.26 0.66 8.03
C ASN A 45 10.04 1.99 8.78
N TYR A 46 10.75 2.20 9.89
CA TYR A 46 10.62 3.39 10.73
C TYR A 46 10.73 4.72 9.95
N LYS A 47 11.63 4.82 8.96
CA LYS A 47 11.80 6.04 8.16
C LYS A 47 10.53 6.34 7.36
N VAL A 48 9.97 5.30 6.74
CA VAL A 48 8.71 5.39 5.99
C VAL A 48 7.57 5.84 6.90
N VAL A 49 7.44 5.23 8.09
CA VAL A 49 6.40 5.62 9.06
C VAL A 49 6.57 7.07 9.52
N ARG A 50 7.79 7.48 9.85
CA ARG A 50 8.08 8.86 10.28
C ARG A 50 7.68 9.86 9.19
N ASP A 51 8.12 9.62 7.95
CA ASP A 51 7.89 10.54 6.85
C ASP A 51 6.39 10.57 6.49
N PHE A 52 5.73 9.41 6.45
CA PHE A 52 4.27 9.28 6.29
C PHE A 52 3.50 10.09 7.35
N THR A 53 3.82 9.92 8.63
CA THR A 53 3.09 10.62 9.70
C THR A 53 3.28 12.14 9.66
N LYS A 54 4.46 12.61 9.25
CA LYS A 54 4.75 14.02 9.06
C LYS A 54 3.91 14.60 7.91
N GLU A 55 3.91 13.95 6.75
CA GLU A 55 3.13 14.40 5.59
C GLU A 55 1.62 14.44 5.88
N VAL A 56 1.09 13.42 6.56
CA VAL A 56 -0.34 13.39 6.95
C VAL A 56 -0.67 14.54 7.90
N LYS A 57 0.17 14.80 8.92
CA LYS A 57 -0.06 15.90 9.87
C LYS A 57 -0.03 17.26 9.17
N GLU A 58 0.95 17.50 8.31
CA GLU A 58 1.06 18.76 7.54
C GLU A 58 -0.17 18.99 6.65
N LYS A 59 -0.65 17.96 5.96
CA LYS A 59 -1.84 18.04 5.11
C LYS A 59 -3.14 18.21 5.90
N ALA A 60 -3.28 17.48 7.02
CA ALA A 60 -4.46 17.57 7.87
C ALA A 60 -4.62 18.95 8.54
N LEU A 61 -3.51 19.64 8.83
CA LEU A 61 -3.51 21.01 9.38
C LEU A 61 -3.58 22.10 8.29
N GLY A 62 -2.99 21.84 7.12
CA GLY A 62 -2.84 22.81 6.03
C GLY A 62 -4.01 22.87 5.03
N GLU A 63 -4.80 21.82 4.89
CA GLU A 63 -5.97 21.89 4.02
C GLU A 63 -7.04 22.82 4.60
N LYS A 64 -7.38 23.86 3.84
CA LYS A 64 -8.66 24.56 4.01
C LYS A 64 -9.75 23.51 3.82
N ILE A 65 -10.31 23.07 4.95
CA ILE A 65 -11.43 22.14 5.06
C ILE A 65 -12.38 22.36 3.88
N MET A 66 -12.40 21.41 2.94
CA MET A 66 -13.29 21.50 1.79
C MET A 66 -14.72 21.56 2.33
N LYS A 67 -15.50 22.54 1.84
CA LYS A 67 -16.82 22.90 2.40
C LYS A 67 -17.87 21.77 2.41
N SER A 68 -17.58 20.61 1.82
CA SER A 68 -18.54 19.50 1.64
C SER A 68 -18.27 18.26 2.50
N LEU A 69 -17.16 18.17 3.23
CA LEU A 69 -16.78 16.98 4.01
C LEU A 69 -16.67 17.31 5.51
N THR A 70 -17.00 16.34 6.36
CA THR A 70 -16.75 16.50 7.81
C THR A 70 -15.23 16.52 8.06
N PRO A 71 -14.76 17.19 9.12
CA PRO A 71 -13.34 17.19 9.45
C PRO A 71 -12.75 15.79 9.60
N GLY A 72 -13.51 14.84 10.16
CA GLY A 72 -13.10 13.43 10.27
C GLY A 72 -12.90 12.75 8.92
N ASP A 73 -13.84 12.92 7.99
CA ASP A 73 -13.75 12.32 6.66
C ASP A 73 -12.58 12.91 5.83
N MET A 74 -12.26 14.18 6.05
CA MET A 74 -11.08 14.82 5.45
C MET A 74 -9.78 14.17 5.91
N VAL A 75 -9.64 13.90 7.21
CA VAL A 75 -8.43 13.23 7.74
C VAL A 75 -8.34 11.80 7.20
N VAL A 76 -9.45 11.06 7.14
CA VAL A 76 -9.49 9.73 6.51
C VAL A 76 -9.02 9.78 5.07
N LYS A 77 -9.47 10.79 4.31
CA LYS A 77 -9.05 11.00 2.92
C LYS A 77 -7.55 11.27 2.82
N VAL A 78 -7.00 12.16 3.65
CA VAL A 78 -5.56 12.46 3.66
C VAL A 78 -4.74 11.20 3.95
N VAL A 79 -5.15 10.40 4.94
CA VAL A 79 -4.49 9.12 5.27
C VAL A 79 -4.57 8.16 4.09
N HIS A 80 -5.73 8.03 3.45
CA HIS A 80 -5.93 7.17 2.29
C HIS A 80 -5.04 7.57 1.11
N ASP A 81 -5.02 8.86 0.78
CA ASP A 81 -4.25 9.40 -0.33
C ASP A 81 -2.74 9.21 -0.10
N GLU A 82 -2.26 9.38 1.14
CA GLU A 82 -0.85 9.15 1.46
C GLU A 82 -0.48 7.66 1.45
N LEU A 83 -1.36 6.77 1.90
CA LEU A 83 -1.15 5.32 1.79
C LEU A 83 -1.09 4.89 0.32
N LYS A 84 -1.95 5.45 -0.52
CA LYS A 84 -1.95 5.19 -1.96
C LYS A 84 -0.65 5.66 -2.61
N LYS A 85 -0.19 6.87 -2.29
CA LYS A 85 1.07 7.42 -2.78
C LYS A 85 2.26 6.55 -2.36
N LEU A 86 2.24 6.02 -1.14
CA LEU A 86 3.28 5.11 -0.65
C LEU A 86 3.30 3.76 -1.41
N MET A 87 2.14 3.20 -1.71
CA MET A 87 2.02 1.91 -2.40
C MET A 87 2.20 2.01 -3.92
N GLY A 88 2.07 3.22 -4.48
CA GLY A 88 2.16 3.51 -5.91
C GLY A 88 0.83 4.04 -6.45
N ASP A 89 0.91 5.17 -7.18
CA ASP A 89 -0.28 5.91 -7.61
C ASP A 89 -1.13 5.19 -8.67
N LYS A 90 -0.52 4.30 -9.45
CA LYS A 90 -1.14 3.64 -10.61
C LYS A 90 -0.75 2.18 -10.71
N ALA A 91 -1.71 1.37 -11.14
CA ALA A 91 -1.44 0.01 -11.56
C ALA A 91 -0.55 0.04 -12.81
N VAL A 92 0.54 -0.73 -12.77
CA VAL A 92 1.46 -0.90 -13.90
C VAL A 92 1.22 -2.29 -14.48
N ASP A 93 0.84 -2.34 -15.75
CA ASP A 93 0.71 -3.62 -16.46
C ASP A 93 2.06 -4.23 -16.82
N VAL A 94 2.04 -5.50 -17.19
CA VAL A 94 3.24 -6.20 -17.65
C VAL A 94 3.72 -5.59 -18.95
N ALA A 95 4.94 -5.05 -18.94
CA ALA A 95 5.57 -4.50 -20.13
C ALA A 95 6.07 -5.63 -21.05
N TYR A 96 5.56 -5.66 -22.27
CA TYR A 96 6.02 -6.57 -23.31
C TYR A 96 6.88 -5.85 -24.33
N LYS A 97 7.81 -6.59 -24.94
CA LYS A 97 8.50 -6.13 -26.14
C LYS A 97 7.49 -6.02 -27.29
N ALA A 98 7.61 -4.97 -28.11
CA ALA A 98 6.72 -4.73 -29.25
C ALA A 98 6.73 -5.86 -30.30
N GLY A 99 7.83 -6.62 -30.39
CA GLY A 99 7.96 -7.77 -31.27
C GLY A 99 8.94 -8.81 -30.73
N GLY A 100 8.69 -10.07 -31.06
CA GLY A 100 9.48 -11.22 -30.61
C GLY A 100 9.17 -11.66 -29.17
N LEU A 101 10.12 -12.39 -28.57
CA LEU A 101 9.99 -12.94 -27.22
C LEU A 101 10.27 -11.87 -26.16
N SER A 102 9.40 -11.81 -25.15
CA SER A 102 9.64 -11.04 -23.91
C SER A 102 10.19 -12.00 -22.85
N VAL A 103 11.35 -11.66 -22.27
CA VAL A 103 12.03 -12.49 -21.28
C VAL A 103 11.91 -11.82 -19.91
N PHE A 104 11.43 -12.56 -18.92
CA PHE A 104 11.29 -12.10 -17.54
C PHE A 104 12.09 -13.00 -16.61
N MET A 105 12.91 -12.41 -15.74
CA MET A 105 13.67 -13.14 -14.72
C MET A 105 13.05 -12.89 -13.35
N LEU A 106 12.66 -13.95 -12.66
CA LEU A 106 12.16 -13.86 -11.29
C LEU A 106 13.33 -13.99 -10.31
N VAL A 107 13.60 -12.93 -9.56
CA VAL A 107 14.67 -12.84 -8.56
C VAL A 107 14.10 -12.59 -7.17
N GLY A 108 14.86 -12.92 -6.13
CA GLY A 108 14.43 -12.76 -4.73
C GLY A 108 15.07 -13.79 -3.80
N LEU A 109 14.82 -13.62 -2.50
CA LEU A 109 15.41 -14.46 -1.44
C LEU A 109 14.89 -15.91 -1.47
N GLN A 110 15.61 -16.83 -0.82
CA GLN A 110 15.12 -18.20 -0.60
C GLN A 110 13.80 -18.16 0.19
N GLY A 111 12.86 -19.03 -0.16
CA GLY A 111 11.54 -19.05 0.50
C GLY A 111 10.59 -17.93 0.08
N ALA A 112 11.01 -16.93 -0.71
CA ALA A 112 10.14 -15.85 -1.19
C ALA A 112 9.04 -16.27 -2.20
N GLY A 113 8.91 -17.57 -2.46
CA GLY A 113 7.86 -18.09 -3.34
C GLY A 113 8.09 -17.88 -4.84
N LYS A 114 9.32 -17.58 -5.29
CA LYS A 114 9.66 -17.31 -6.70
C LYS A 114 9.12 -18.35 -7.68
N THR A 115 9.35 -19.64 -7.39
CA THR A 115 8.90 -20.76 -8.24
C THR A 115 7.38 -20.82 -8.33
N THR A 116 6.68 -20.65 -7.20
CA THR A 116 5.21 -20.58 -7.15
C THR A 116 4.69 -19.36 -7.90
N GLN A 117 5.34 -18.21 -7.74
CA GLN A 117 4.99 -16.97 -8.41
C GLN A 117 5.19 -17.08 -9.92
N CYS A 118 6.20 -17.82 -10.37
CA CYS A 118 6.44 -18.11 -11.78
C CYS A 118 5.23 -18.82 -12.43
N GLY A 119 4.71 -19.86 -11.77
CA GLY A 119 3.52 -20.58 -12.25
C GLY A 119 2.25 -19.71 -12.21
N LYS A 120 2.06 -18.93 -11.14
CA LYS A 120 0.94 -17.98 -11.02
C LYS A 120 0.98 -16.93 -12.13
N LEU A 121 2.15 -16.33 -12.36
CA LEU A 121 2.37 -15.34 -13.42
C LEU A 121 2.07 -15.96 -14.78
N ALA A 122 2.59 -17.15 -15.09
CA ALA A 122 2.31 -17.81 -16.36
C ALA A 122 0.80 -18.04 -16.58
N ASN A 123 0.07 -18.51 -15.56
CA ASN A 123 -1.37 -18.70 -15.67
C ASN A 123 -2.11 -17.36 -15.86
N PHE A 124 -1.67 -16.31 -15.17
CA PHE A 124 -2.21 -14.96 -15.30
C PHE A 124 -2.01 -14.40 -16.72
N LEU A 125 -0.78 -14.47 -17.26
CA LEU A 125 -0.47 -14.01 -18.62
C LEU A 125 -1.24 -14.79 -19.70
N ARG A 126 -1.47 -16.09 -19.48
CA ARG A 126 -2.27 -16.92 -20.39
C ARG A 126 -3.75 -16.51 -20.38
N LYS A 127 -4.32 -16.30 -19.20
CA LYS A 127 -5.76 -16.02 -19.05
C LYS A 127 -6.13 -14.58 -19.39
N ARG A 128 -5.35 -13.61 -18.91
CA ARG A 128 -5.65 -12.18 -19.05
C ARG A 128 -5.09 -11.60 -20.35
N ASP A 129 -3.84 -11.91 -20.66
CA ASP A 129 -3.09 -11.23 -21.72
C ASP A 129 -2.95 -12.10 -22.99
N SER A 130 -3.61 -13.28 -23.00
CA SER A 130 -3.61 -14.28 -24.09
C SER A 130 -2.22 -14.64 -24.61
N LYS A 131 -1.20 -14.59 -23.75
CA LYS A 131 0.18 -14.95 -24.10
C LYS A 131 0.40 -16.47 -23.97
N LYS A 132 1.47 -16.96 -24.61
CA LYS A 132 1.96 -18.34 -24.51
C LYS A 132 3.27 -18.38 -23.70
N PRO A 133 3.20 -18.38 -22.36
CA PRO A 133 4.40 -18.37 -21.53
C PRO A 133 5.15 -19.70 -21.60
N MET A 134 6.48 -19.62 -21.59
CA MET A 134 7.40 -20.74 -21.44
C MET A 134 8.14 -20.58 -20.11
N LEU A 135 8.25 -21.65 -19.33
CA LEU A 135 8.95 -21.64 -18.05
C LEU A 135 10.33 -22.25 -18.20
N ILE A 136 11.34 -21.57 -17.67
CA ILE A 136 12.73 -22.03 -17.67
C ILE A 136 13.18 -22.17 -16.22
N ALA A 137 13.61 -23.36 -15.83
CA ALA A 137 14.24 -23.59 -14.53
C ALA A 137 15.71 -23.18 -14.63
N ALA A 138 16.01 -21.95 -14.21
CA ALA A 138 17.35 -21.38 -14.25
C ALA A 138 18.15 -21.57 -12.94
N ASP A 139 17.60 -22.31 -11.97
CA ASP A 139 18.25 -22.58 -10.69
C ASP A 139 19.02 -23.90 -10.76
N ILE A 140 20.35 -23.80 -10.85
CA ILE A 140 21.25 -24.96 -11.02
C ILE A 140 21.68 -25.61 -9.69
N TYR A 141 21.42 -24.94 -8.57
CA TYR A 141 21.71 -25.43 -7.22
C TYR A 141 20.43 -25.32 -6.38
N ARG A 142 20.04 -26.36 -5.65
CA ARG A 142 18.85 -26.36 -4.78
C ARG A 142 19.23 -26.54 -3.33
#